data_AF-A0A812MST9-F1
#
_entry.id   AF-A0A812MST9-F1
#
_cell.length_a   1.000
_cell.length_b   1.000
_cell.length_c   1.000
_cell.angle_alpha   90.00
_cell.angle_beta   90.00
_cell.angle_gamma   90.00
#
_symmetry.space_group_name_H-M   'P 1'
#
loop_
_entity.id
_entity.type
_entity.pdbx_description
1 polymer ?
#
loop_
_entity_poly.entity_id
_entity_poly.type
_entity_poly.pdbx_seq_one_letter_code
_entity_poly.pdbx_strand_id
1 'polypeptide(L)'
;VRLTYRTAYSTGVAGRIPASEDRGENFAGIHNIGRKESPYMKFQKSTAPLLDYSAVNSRRDFTPHPLGDNKVNAMLAASFKAGWKGSAAGSAAEMPKTSYYQDTFEGYTGKRLRSAKMKSVKPTNARTHTIT
;
A
#
# COMPACT_ATOMS: atom_id res chain seq x y z
N VAL A 1 -54.99 -2.85 28.10
CA VAL A 1 -53.91 -2.83 29.13
C VAL A 1 -52.92 -1.74 28.73
N ARG A 2 -52.72 -0.71 29.56
CA ARG A 2 -51.88 0.46 29.22
C ARG A 2 -50.48 0.24 29.78
N LEU A 3 -49.45 0.29 28.93
CA LEU A 3 -48.06 0.11 29.37
C LEU A 3 -47.61 1.38 30.12
N THR A 4 -47.32 1.24 31.41
CA THR A 4 -46.77 2.31 32.24
C THR A 4 -45.41 1.90 32.78
N TYR A 5 -44.48 2.84 32.90
CA TYR A 5 -43.16 2.59 33.46
C TYR A 5 -42.87 3.52 34.66
N ARG A 6 -41.86 3.15 35.44
CA ARG A 6 -41.40 3.88 36.63
C ARG A 6 -40.05 4.51 36.34
N THR A 7 -39.91 5.80 36.60
CA THR A 7 -38.64 6.51 36.61
C THR A 7 -38.17 6.75 38.04
N ALA A 8 -36.94 7.25 38.22
CA ALA A 8 -36.40 7.57 39.55
C ALA A 8 -37.24 8.62 40.33
N TYR A 9 -38.05 9.42 39.62
CA TYR A 9 -38.79 10.54 40.19
C TYR A 9 -40.32 10.43 40.03
N SER A 10 -40.84 9.41 39.33
CA SER A 10 -42.27 9.27 39.04
C SER A 10 -42.67 7.82 38.75
N THR A 11 -43.81 7.40 39.29
CA THR A 11 -44.46 6.11 39.00
C THR A 11 -45.74 6.32 38.20
N GLY A 12 -45.96 5.52 37.16
CA GLY A 12 -47.19 5.56 36.36
C GLY A 12 -47.10 6.45 35.12
N VAL A 13 -45.87 6.78 34.68
CA VAL A 13 -45.67 7.54 33.44
C VAL A 13 -46.17 6.72 32.26
N ALA A 14 -47.07 7.30 31.47
CA ALA A 14 -47.60 6.63 30.29
C ALA A 14 -46.47 6.40 29.29
N GLY A 15 -46.20 5.13 28.97
CA GLY A 15 -45.31 4.78 27.88
C GLY A 15 -45.80 5.41 26.58
N ARG A 16 -44.91 6.06 25.83
CA ARG A 16 -45.21 6.41 24.44
C ARG A 16 -45.55 5.10 23.72
N ILE A 17 -46.76 5.01 23.18
CA ILE A 17 -47.14 3.91 22.31
C ILE A 17 -46.39 4.14 21.00
N PRO A 18 -45.48 3.24 20.58
CA PRO A 18 -44.74 3.43 19.35
C PRO A 18 -45.74 3.50 18.19
N ALA A 19 -45.65 4.56 17.39
CA ALA A 19 -46.40 4.68 16.16
C ALA A 19 -45.91 3.61 15.16
N SER A 20 -46.68 3.33 14.10
CA SER A 20 -46.22 2.44 13.01
C SER A 20 -44.90 2.91 12.38
N GLU A 21 -44.62 4.21 12.45
CA GLU A 21 -43.39 4.85 11.99
C GLU A 21 -42.19 4.55 12.91
N ASP A 22 -42.43 4.21 14.19
CA ASP A 22 -41.40 3.85 15.17
C ASP A 22 -40.98 2.35 15.03
N ARG A 23 -41.66 1.57 14.17
CA ARG A 23 -41.31 0.17 13.89
C ARG A 23 -40.15 0.08 12.91
N GLY A 24 -38.95 0.01 13.46
CA GLY A 24 -37.76 -0.54 12.81
C GLY A 24 -37.21 0.35 11.69
N GLU A 25 -36.22 1.17 12.02
CA GLU A 25 -35.39 1.79 11.00
C GLU A 25 -34.73 0.68 10.18
N ASN A 26 -35.01 0.64 8.88
CA ASN A 26 -34.31 -0.26 7.98
C ASN A 26 -32.86 0.24 7.88
N PHE A 27 -31.89 -0.62 8.21
CA PHE A 27 -30.46 -0.35 8.08
C PHE A 27 -30.04 0.11 6.68
N ALA A 28 -30.90 0.01 5.68
CA ALA A 28 -30.76 0.68 4.39
C ALA A 28 -30.46 2.19 4.52
N GLY A 29 -30.95 2.89 5.54
CA GLY A 29 -30.61 4.30 5.79
C GLY A 29 -29.12 4.48 6.12
N ILE A 30 -28.59 3.60 6.97
CA ILE A 30 -27.19 3.58 7.41
C ILE A 30 -26.27 3.09 6.29
N HIS A 31 -26.63 1.99 5.64
CA HIS A 31 -25.82 1.38 4.57
C HIS A 31 -25.71 2.26 3.31
N ASN A 32 -26.63 3.21 3.13
CA ASN A 32 -26.63 4.12 1.98
C ASN A 32 -26.31 5.57 2.36
N ILE A 33 -25.72 5.81 3.54
CA ILE A 33 -25.21 7.13 3.92
C ILE A 33 -24.25 7.63 2.83
N GLY A 34 -24.51 8.83 2.31
CA GLY A 34 -23.68 9.49 1.29
C GLY A 34 -24.06 9.15 -0.15
N ARG A 35 -24.91 8.13 -0.39
CA ARG A 35 -25.42 7.81 -1.73
C ARG A 35 -26.76 8.48 -2.05
N LYS A 36 -27.58 8.72 -1.02
CA LYS A 36 -28.89 9.39 -1.11
C LYS A 36 -29.12 10.22 0.14
N GLU A 37 -30.10 11.12 0.10
CA GLU A 37 -30.50 11.88 1.27
C GLU A 37 -31.10 10.93 2.32
N SER A 38 -30.62 11.03 3.56
CA SER A 38 -31.10 10.24 4.68
C SER A 38 -31.34 11.14 5.90
N PRO A 39 -32.12 10.68 6.90
CA PRO A 39 -32.34 11.43 8.14
C PRO A 39 -31.05 11.77 8.89
N TYR A 40 -29.99 10.96 8.70
CA TYR A 40 -28.71 11.13 9.39
C TYR A 40 -27.72 12.00 8.61
N MET A 41 -27.83 12.07 7.28
CA MET A 41 -26.89 12.83 6.46
C MET A 41 -27.55 13.33 5.17
N LYS A 42 -27.47 14.65 4.94
CA LYS A 42 -27.88 15.25 3.67
C LYS A 42 -27.00 14.74 2.54
N PHE A 43 -27.58 14.59 1.35
CA PHE A 43 -26.86 14.14 0.18
C PHE A 43 -25.71 15.11 -0.16
N GLN A 44 -24.48 14.61 -0.17
CA GLN A 44 -23.32 15.36 -0.63
C GLN A 44 -23.16 15.10 -2.12
N LYS A 45 -23.34 16.15 -2.93
CA LYS A 45 -23.09 16.07 -4.36
C LYS A 45 -21.64 15.65 -4.57
N SER A 46 -21.41 14.55 -5.27
CA SER A 46 -20.07 14.13 -5.69
C SER A 46 -19.54 15.19 -6.66
N THR A 47 -18.81 16.16 -6.13
CA THR A 47 -17.94 17.01 -6.91
C THR A 47 -16.73 16.17 -7.24
N ALA A 48 -16.48 15.93 -8.54
CA ALA A 48 -15.20 15.37 -8.96
C ALA A 48 -14.09 16.14 -8.23
N PRO A 49 -13.08 15.46 -7.66
CA PRO A 49 -11.96 16.15 -7.03
C PRO A 49 -11.44 17.18 -8.04
N LEU A 50 -11.28 18.42 -7.58
CA LEU A 50 -10.94 19.53 -8.47
C LEU A 50 -9.81 19.08 -9.40
N LEU A 51 -10.01 19.26 -10.72
CA LEU A 51 -8.96 19.10 -11.73
C LEU A 51 -7.77 20.04 -11.48
N ASP A 52 -7.92 20.96 -10.52
CA ASP A 52 -6.85 21.77 -9.98
C ASP A 52 -5.94 20.93 -9.08
N TYR A 53 -4.76 20.62 -9.62
CA TYR A 53 -3.68 19.92 -8.93
C TYR A 53 -2.99 20.81 -7.87
N SER A 54 -3.50 22.02 -7.57
CA SER A 54 -2.96 22.91 -6.53
C SER A 54 -2.92 22.25 -5.14
N ALA A 55 -3.86 21.35 -4.84
CA ALA A 55 -3.92 20.61 -3.59
C ALA A 55 -3.05 19.34 -3.56
N VAL A 56 -2.36 19.01 -4.66
CA VAL A 56 -1.53 17.81 -4.74
C VAL A 56 -0.14 18.11 -4.18
N ASN A 57 0.21 17.43 -3.09
CA ASN A 57 1.50 17.59 -2.40
C ASN A 57 2.70 17.48 -3.34
N SER A 58 2.66 16.55 -4.31
CA SER A 58 3.76 16.39 -5.28
C SER A 58 4.02 17.62 -6.14
N ARG A 59 3.02 18.48 -6.36
CA ARG A 59 3.18 19.74 -7.12
C ARG A 59 3.51 20.91 -6.20
N ARG A 60 2.92 20.95 -5.00
CA ARG A 60 3.20 21.97 -3.98
C ARG A 60 4.66 21.93 -3.51
N ASP A 61 5.18 20.71 -3.34
CA ASP A 61 6.52 20.49 -2.80
C ASP A 61 7.57 20.37 -3.92
N PHE A 62 7.15 20.37 -5.19
CA PHE A 62 8.05 20.39 -6.34
C PHE A 62 8.60 21.80 -6.56
N THR A 63 9.84 22.01 -6.17
CA THR A 63 10.64 23.17 -6.57
C THR A 63 11.33 22.86 -7.90
N PRO A 64 10.93 23.50 -9.02
CA PRO A 64 11.60 23.28 -10.29
C PRO A 64 13.07 23.69 -10.14
N HIS A 65 13.98 22.77 -10.47
CA HIS A 65 15.40 23.04 -10.36
C HIS A 65 15.76 24.19 -11.33
N PRO A 66 16.41 25.27 -10.87
CA PRO A 66 16.69 26.45 -11.71
C PRO A 66 17.63 26.14 -12.88
N LEU A 67 18.39 25.06 -12.77
CA LEU A 67 19.20 24.50 -13.84
C LEU A 67 18.47 23.27 -14.39
N GLY A 68 18.27 23.21 -15.70
CA GLY A 68 17.72 22.00 -16.32
C GLY A 68 18.63 20.79 -16.09
N ASP A 69 18.03 19.61 -16.01
CA ASP A 69 18.74 18.34 -15.81
C ASP A 69 19.90 18.14 -16.81
N ASN A 70 19.76 18.69 -18.02
CA ASN A 70 20.81 18.66 -19.03
C ASN A 70 22.12 19.33 -18.57
N LYS A 71 22.04 20.47 -17.88
CA LYS A 71 23.20 21.20 -17.37
C LYS A 71 23.84 20.46 -16.20
N VAL A 72 23.01 19.95 -15.28
CA VAL A 72 23.48 19.18 -14.11
C VAL A 72 24.16 17.89 -14.55
N ASN A 73 23.55 17.16 -15.48
CA ASN A 73 24.13 15.92 -16.02
C ASN A 73 25.41 16.19 -16.81
N ALA A 74 25.50 17.31 -17.54
CA ALA A 74 26.73 17.70 -18.22
C ALA A 74 27.86 18.03 -17.24
N MET A 75 27.57 18.76 -16.16
CA MET A 75 28.55 19.05 -15.10
C MET A 75 29.00 17.78 -14.36
N LEU A 76 28.07 16.88 -14.05
CA LEU A 76 28.36 15.60 -13.43
C LEU A 76 29.25 14.74 -14.35
N ALA A 77 28.92 14.63 -15.64
CA ALA A 77 29.73 13.91 -16.61
C ALA A 77 31.14 14.51 -16.77
N ALA A 78 31.26 15.85 -16.73
CA ALA A 78 32.56 16.52 -16.72
C ALA A 78 33.38 16.18 -15.46
N SER A 79 32.74 16.07 -14.29
CA SER A 79 33.39 15.65 -13.05
C SER A 79 33.93 14.21 -13.11
N PHE A 80 33.24 13.31 -13.82
CA PHE A 80 33.73 11.94 -14.04
C PHE A 80 34.89 11.88 -15.05
N LYS A 81 34.87 12.71 -16.10
CA LYS A 81 35.95 12.79 -17.09
C LYS A 81 37.26 13.34 -16.52
N ALA A 82 37.20 14.21 -15.51
CA ALA A 82 38.38 14.72 -14.82
C ALA A 82 39.13 13.63 -14.03
N GLY A 83 38.56 12.41 -13.94
CA GLY A 83 39.00 11.36 -13.06
C GLY A 83 38.67 11.74 -11.63
N TRP A 84 38.01 10.84 -10.89
CA TRP A 84 38.10 10.93 -9.45
C TRP A 84 39.59 10.75 -9.11
N LYS A 85 40.29 11.86 -8.88
CA LYS A 85 41.47 11.84 -8.01
C LYS A 85 40.94 11.48 -6.63
N GLY A 86 40.54 10.22 -6.46
CA GLY A 86 40.37 9.65 -5.14
C GLY A 86 41.68 9.91 -4.46
N SER A 87 41.71 10.85 -3.52
CA SER A 87 42.80 10.85 -2.57
C SER A 87 42.77 9.44 -1.99
N ALA A 88 43.91 8.76 -2.03
CA ALA A 88 44.12 7.52 -1.31
C ALA A 88 44.16 7.80 0.20
N ALA A 89 43.17 8.53 0.71
CA ALA A 89 42.96 8.89 2.10
C ALA A 89 41.57 8.43 2.57
N GLY A 90 41.02 7.40 1.93
CA GLY A 90 39.84 6.69 2.39
C GLY A 90 40.25 5.65 3.43
N SER A 91 40.23 6.07 4.70
CA SER A 91 40.53 5.30 5.92
C SER A 91 42.02 5.15 6.27
N ALA A 92 42.36 5.55 7.51
CA ALA A 92 43.65 5.27 8.14
C ALA A 92 43.76 3.82 8.66
N ALA A 93 42.68 3.04 8.57
CA ALA A 93 42.66 1.64 8.96
C ALA A 93 43.02 0.75 7.76
N GLU A 94 43.88 -0.24 7.98
CA GLU A 94 44.11 -1.33 7.04
C GLU A 94 42.80 -2.11 6.88
N MET A 95 42.04 -1.82 5.82
CA MET A 95 40.87 -2.59 5.47
C MET A 95 41.34 -3.89 4.82
N PRO A 96 40.99 -5.08 5.35
CA PRO A 96 41.28 -6.32 4.67
C PRO A 96 40.59 -6.31 3.30
N LYS A 97 41.31 -6.77 2.27
CA LYS A 97 40.80 -6.81 0.88
C LYS A 97 39.69 -7.84 0.68
N THR A 98 39.28 -8.54 1.74
CA THR A 98 38.21 -9.53 1.76
C THR A 98 37.09 -9.04 2.67
N SER A 99 35.86 -9.32 2.26
CA SER A 99 34.70 -9.13 3.13
C SER A 99 34.47 -10.38 3.98
N TYR A 100 33.93 -10.22 5.19
CA TYR A 100 33.50 -11.35 6.03
C TYR A 100 32.67 -12.38 5.25
N TYR A 101 31.83 -11.91 4.32
CA TYR A 101 30.99 -12.77 3.47
C TYR A 101 31.78 -13.59 2.44
N GLN A 102 32.91 -13.07 1.93
CA GLN A 102 33.80 -13.86 1.06
C GLN A 102 34.48 -15.00 1.81
N ASP A 103 34.82 -14.78 3.08
CA ASP A 103 35.54 -15.78 3.88
C ASP A 103 34.60 -16.82 4.52
N THR A 104 33.36 -16.42 4.83
CA THR A 104 32.39 -17.29 5.52
C THR A 104 31.47 -18.08 4.61
N PHE A 105 31.22 -17.60 3.39
CA PHE A 105 30.34 -18.28 2.44
C PHE A 105 31.16 -18.80 1.27
N GLU A 106 31.39 -20.12 1.25
CA GLU A 106 31.94 -20.78 0.08
C GLU A 106 31.02 -20.56 -1.13
N GLY A 107 31.57 -19.99 -2.20
CA GLY A 107 30.87 -19.87 -3.47
C GLY A 107 30.42 -21.25 -3.97
N TYR A 108 29.16 -21.38 -4.36
CA TYR A 108 28.64 -22.64 -4.88
C TYR A 108 29.32 -22.97 -6.22
N THR A 109 30.13 -24.04 -6.24
CA THR A 109 30.73 -24.53 -7.49
C THR A 109 29.65 -25.03 -8.45
N GLY A 110 29.89 -24.91 -9.76
CA GLY A 110 28.94 -25.37 -10.78
C GLY A 110 28.59 -26.86 -10.67
N LYS A 111 29.47 -27.69 -10.08
CA LYS A 111 29.18 -29.10 -9.77
C LYS A 111 28.11 -29.23 -8.68
N ARG A 112 28.23 -28.46 -7.59
CA ARG A 112 27.27 -28.45 -6.47
C ARG A 112 25.89 -27.93 -6.90
N LEU A 113 25.86 -26.92 -7.76
CA LEU A 113 24.60 -26.41 -8.33
C LEU A 113 23.89 -27.46 -9.20
N ARG A 114 24.64 -28.23 -9.99
CA ARG A 114 24.06 -29.31 -10.81
C ARG A 114 23.53 -30.47 -9.97
N SER A 115 24.23 -30.85 -8.90
CA SER A 115 23.77 -31.92 -7.99
C SER A 115 22.55 -31.52 -7.17
N ALA A 116 22.33 -30.22 -6.94
CA ALA A 116 21.17 -29.72 -6.21
C ALA A 116 19.89 -29.68 -7.06
N LYS A 117 19.97 -29.91 -8.38
CA LYS A 117 18.80 -29.88 -9.26
C LYS A 117 17.92 -31.12 -8.99
N MET A 118 16.68 -30.90 -8.58
CA MET A 118 15.71 -31.97 -8.36
C MET A 118 15.45 -32.75 -9.66
N LYS A 119 15.20 -34.06 -9.53
CA LYS A 119 14.76 -34.89 -10.67
C LYS A 119 13.36 -34.46 -11.11
N SER A 120 13.12 -34.48 -12.42
CA SER A 120 11.79 -34.23 -12.99
C SER A 120 10.80 -35.31 -12.52
N VAL A 121 9.68 -34.89 -11.95
CA VAL A 121 8.56 -35.76 -11.52
C VAL A 121 7.45 -35.79 -12.58
N LYS A 122 7.69 -35.23 -13.77
CA LYS A 122 6.70 -35.26 -14.86
C LYS A 122 6.40 -36.72 -15.25
N PRO A 123 5.12 -37.11 -15.34
CA PRO A 123 4.77 -38.45 -15.81
C PRO A 123 5.32 -38.67 -17.21
N THR A 124 5.99 -39.81 -17.41
CA THR A 124 6.41 -40.25 -18.74
C THR A 124 5.14 -40.46 -19.56
N ASN A 125 5.02 -39.78 -20.71
CA ASN A 125 3.89 -39.96 -21.63
C ASN A 125 3.91 -41.37 -22.23
N ALA A 126 3.52 -42.38 -21.45
CA ALA A 126 3.07 -43.66 -21.97
C ALA A 126 1.64 -43.41 -22.48
N ARG A 127 1.49 -43.35 -23.81
CA ARG A 127 0.20 -43.16 -24.48
C ARG A 127 -0.84 -44.10 -23.87
N THR A 128 -1.84 -43.54 -23.20
CA THR A 128 -3.03 -44.29 -22.79
C THR A 128 -3.81 -44.62 -24.05
N HIS A 129 -3.73 -45.87 -24.51
CA HIS A 129 -4.60 -46.40 -25.56
C HIS A 129 -6.06 -46.33 -25.05
N THR A 130 -6.81 -45.32 -25.47
CA THR A 130 -8.26 -45.36 -25.39
C THR A 130 -8.74 -46.29 -26.51
N ILE A 131 -9.32 -47.42 -26.11
CA ILE A 131 -10.01 -48.35 -27.00
C ILE A 131 -11.37 -47.71 -27.30
N THR A 132 -11.64 -47.44 -28.58
CA THR A 132 -12.98 -47.11 -29.10
C THR A 132 -13.81 -48.38 -29.25
#